data_AF-A0AA95ZIM1-F1
#
_entry.id   AF-A0AA95ZIM1-F1
#
_cell.length_a   1.000
_cell.length_b   1.000
_cell.length_c   1.000
_cell.angle_alpha   90.00
_cell.angle_beta   90.00
_cell.angle_gamma   90.00
#
_symmetry.space_group_name_H-M   'P 1'
#
loop_
_entity.id
_entity.type
_entity.pdbx_description
1 polymer ?
#
loop_
_entity_poly.entity_id
_entity_poly.type
_entity_poly.pdbx_seq_one_letter_code
_entity_poly.pdbx_strand_id
1 'polypeptide(L)'
;MTTAPAMICVSLRYADAPKMYDWLITALGFEKHAAYYAPDGKTLLHGELRMGESFVMLGSAENNEFGKLVARPTELGGTTASPYIATDDIDARCERARAAGAEICMEPTDQPYGSRDFICKDPEGHIWCFGTYRPGDKPA
;
A
#
# COMPACT_ATOMS: atom_id res chain seq x y z
N MET A 1 16.31 -15.21 25.89
CA MET A 1 16.12 -14.26 24.78
C MET A 1 14.63 -14.29 24.45
N THR A 2 13.90 -13.20 24.65
CA THR A 2 12.50 -13.10 24.23
C THR A 2 12.50 -12.89 22.72
N THR A 3 11.99 -13.88 21.98
CA THR A 3 11.76 -13.76 20.54
C THR A 3 10.75 -12.66 20.28
N ALA A 4 11.05 -11.78 19.33
CA ALA A 4 10.09 -10.79 18.87
C ALA A 4 8.85 -11.48 18.28
N PRO A 5 7.64 -10.90 18.43
CA PRO A 5 6.44 -11.42 17.79
C PRO A 5 6.59 -11.40 16.27
N ALA A 6 5.93 -12.36 15.60
CA ALA A 6 5.89 -12.40 14.15
C ALA A 6 5.08 -11.21 13.60
N MET A 7 5.48 -10.69 12.43
CA MET A 7 4.83 -9.60 11.73
C MET A 7 4.54 -10.01 10.28
N ILE A 8 3.36 -9.65 9.78
CA ILE A 8 2.99 -9.83 8.37
C ILE A 8 3.06 -8.45 7.71
N CYS A 9 3.79 -8.36 6.60
CA CYS A 9 3.89 -7.16 5.77
C CYS A 9 3.47 -7.51 4.34
N VAL A 10 2.81 -6.59 3.67
CA VAL A 10 2.59 -6.69 2.22
C VAL A 10 3.84 -6.19 1.50
N SER A 11 4.23 -6.88 0.42
CA SER A 11 5.33 -6.47 -0.45
C SER A 11 4.79 -6.19 -1.84
N LEU A 12 5.01 -4.97 -2.33
CA LEU A 12 4.54 -4.52 -3.64
C LEU A 12 5.71 -4.32 -4.60
N ARG A 13 5.43 -4.35 -5.90
CA ARG A 13 6.43 -4.09 -6.94
C ARG A 13 5.93 -3.03 -7.90
N TYR A 14 6.84 -2.13 -8.25
CA TYR A 14 6.55 -0.97 -9.08
C TYR A 14 7.56 -0.86 -10.21
N ALA A 15 7.10 -0.47 -11.39
CA ALA A 15 7.95 -0.05 -12.50
C ALA A 15 8.87 1.10 -12.07
N ASP A 16 8.30 2.12 -11.40
CA ASP A 16 9.01 3.29 -10.88
C ASP A 16 8.82 3.37 -9.36
N ALA A 17 9.44 2.41 -8.65
CA ALA A 17 9.36 2.33 -7.20
C ALA A 17 9.84 3.59 -6.46
N PRO A 18 10.91 4.32 -6.86
CA PRO A 18 11.28 5.57 -6.22
C PRO A 18 10.15 6.61 -6.28
N LYS A 19 9.53 6.81 -7.45
CA LYS A 19 8.40 7.74 -7.59
C LYS A 19 7.20 7.29 -6.76
N MET A 20 6.91 5.99 -6.78
CA MET A 20 5.78 5.44 -6.04
C MET A 20 6.00 5.47 -4.52
N TYR A 21 7.24 5.36 -4.05
CA TYR A 21 7.59 5.54 -2.65
C TYR A 21 7.17 6.94 -2.15
N ASP A 22 7.55 7.99 -2.88
CA ASP A 22 7.18 9.37 -2.55
C ASP A 22 5.69 9.64 -2.73
N TRP A 23 5.07 9.03 -3.76
CA TRP A 23 3.64 9.13 -3.99
C TRP A 23 2.84 8.51 -2.86
N LEU A 24 3.20 7.32 -2.36
CA LEU A 24 2.51 6.65 -1.26
C LEU A 24 2.58 7.48 0.05
N ILE A 25 3.70 8.14 0.30
CA ILE A 25 3.84 9.11 1.41
C ILE A 25 2.87 10.28 1.21
N THR A 26 2.88 10.87 0.03
CA THR A 26 2.14 12.11 -0.26
C THR A 26 0.64 11.89 -0.40
N ALA A 27 0.22 10.82 -1.06
CA ALA A 27 -1.17 10.51 -1.39
C ALA A 27 -1.87 9.73 -0.28
N LEU A 28 -1.23 8.69 0.23
CA LEU A 28 -1.85 7.76 1.19
C LEU A 28 -1.46 8.04 2.64
N GLY A 29 -0.50 8.93 2.87
CA GLY A 29 -0.12 9.37 4.21
C GLY A 29 0.79 8.40 4.96
N PHE A 30 1.53 7.57 4.24
CA PHE A 30 2.63 6.81 4.83
C PHE A 30 3.77 7.72 5.30
N GLU A 31 4.56 7.23 6.23
CA GLU A 31 5.82 7.81 6.65
C GLU A 31 6.99 7.03 6.06
N LYS A 32 8.05 7.75 5.70
CA LYS A 32 9.33 7.15 5.31
C LYS A 32 9.92 6.38 6.48
N HIS A 33 10.27 5.11 6.26
CA HIS A 33 11.03 4.32 7.22
C HIS A 33 12.45 4.00 6.73
N ALA A 34 12.58 3.27 5.62
CA ALA A 34 13.86 2.94 5.02
C ALA A 34 13.78 2.92 3.49
N ALA A 35 14.90 3.20 2.83
CA ALA A 35 15.03 3.09 1.38
C ALA A 35 16.48 2.73 1.02
N TYR A 36 16.66 1.57 0.39
CA TYR A 36 17.94 1.03 -0.03
C TYR A 36 17.99 0.97 -1.55
N TYR A 37 18.88 1.77 -2.12
CA TYR A 37 19.05 1.87 -3.57
C TYR A 37 20.21 1.03 -4.06
N ALA A 38 20.15 0.62 -5.33
CA ALA A 38 21.31 0.11 -6.04
C ALA A 38 22.40 1.19 -6.17
N PRO A 39 23.66 0.82 -6.48
CA PRO A 39 24.76 1.79 -6.59
C PRO A 39 24.54 2.92 -7.60
N ASP A 40 23.65 2.72 -8.58
CA ASP A 40 23.28 3.73 -9.57
C ASP A 40 22.32 4.82 -9.02
N GLY A 41 21.77 4.61 -7.82
CA GLY A 41 20.81 5.51 -7.18
C GLY A 41 19.43 5.57 -7.85
N LYS A 42 19.17 4.73 -8.85
CA LYS A 42 17.93 4.76 -9.66
C LYS A 42 16.98 3.63 -9.31
N THR A 43 17.53 2.48 -8.94
CA THR A 43 16.73 1.29 -8.60
C THR A 43 16.52 1.25 -7.10
N LEU A 44 15.27 1.29 -6.64
CA LEU A 44 14.95 1.04 -5.23
C LEU A 44 14.88 -0.47 -5.01
N LEU A 45 15.93 -1.03 -4.41
CA LEU A 45 16.02 -2.47 -4.15
C LEU A 45 15.06 -2.90 -3.05
N HIS A 46 14.97 -2.07 -2.01
CA HIS A 46 14.08 -2.30 -0.86
C HIS A 46 13.66 -0.98 -0.23
N GLY A 47 12.36 -0.73 -0.18
CA GLY A 47 11.75 0.40 0.49
C GLY A 47 10.80 -0.09 1.58
N GLU A 48 10.77 0.64 2.68
CA GLU A 48 9.85 0.41 3.79
C GLU A 48 9.10 1.71 4.08
N LEU A 49 7.77 1.58 4.12
CA LEU A 49 6.85 2.65 4.48
C LEU A 49 6.06 2.22 5.71
N ARG A 50 5.83 3.18 6.61
CA ARG A 50 5.18 2.95 7.89
C ARG A 50 3.88 3.74 8.01
N MET A 51 2.87 3.13 8.62
CA MET A 51 1.70 3.85 9.12
C MET A 51 1.33 3.28 10.49
N GLY A 52 1.59 4.05 11.55
CA GLY A 52 1.50 3.55 12.92
C GLY A 52 2.48 2.39 13.16
N GLU A 53 1.96 1.23 13.52
CA GLU A 53 2.73 0.00 13.72
C GLU A 53 2.79 -0.91 12.48
N SER A 54 2.06 -0.55 11.42
CA SER A 54 1.98 -1.31 10.17
C SER A 54 3.05 -0.90 9.18
N PHE A 55 3.51 -1.87 8.39
CA PHE A 55 4.52 -1.66 7.36
C PHE A 55 4.07 -2.19 6.00
N VAL A 56 4.48 -1.45 4.97
CA VAL A 56 4.48 -1.90 3.58
C VAL A 56 5.92 -1.92 3.10
N MET A 57 6.28 -3.00 2.42
CA MET A 57 7.55 -3.11 1.71
C MET A 57 7.32 -2.94 0.21
N LEU A 58 8.28 -2.37 -0.49
CA LEU A 58 8.20 -2.21 -1.94
C LEU A 58 9.59 -2.19 -2.58
N GLY A 59 9.63 -2.55 -3.87
CA GLY A 59 10.86 -2.47 -4.65
C GLY A 59 10.58 -2.30 -6.14
N SER A 60 11.62 -1.88 -6.86
CA SER A 60 11.60 -1.78 -8.32
C SER A 60 11.36 -3.16 -8.95
N ALA A 61 10.58 -3.16 -10.02
CA ALA A 61 10.35 -4.34 -10.82
C ALA A 61 11.60 -4.65 -11.65
N GLU A 62 12.31 -5.67 -11.22
CA GLU A 62 13.45 -6.27 -11.91
C GLU A 62 13.06 -7.61 -12.56
N ASN A 63 13.72 -7.94 -13.67
CA ASN A 63 13.59 -9.23 -14.34
C ASN A 63 14.52 -10.29 -13.71
N ASN A 64 14.39 -10.50 -12.40
CA ASN A 64 15.12 -11.51 -11.63
C ASN A 64 14.19 -12.68 -11.25
N GLU A 65 14.74 -13.75 -10.65
CA GLU A 65 13.95 -14.95 -10.32
C GLU A 65 12.77 -14.65 -9.39
N PHE A 66 12.98 -13.82 -8.37
CA PHE A 66 11.88 -13.39 -7.50
C PHE A 66 10.84 -12.56 -8.27
N GLY A 67 11.30 -11.73 -9.20
CA GLY A 67 10.45 -10.88 -10.00
C GLY A 67 9.55 -11.61 -10.98
N LYS A 68 9.90 -12.85 -11.34
CA LYS A 68 9.04 -13.77 -12.10
C LYS A 68 7.91 -14.37 -11.26
N LEU A 69 8.04 -14.37 -9.93
CA LEU A 69 7.06 -14.92 -9.01
C LEU A 69 6.00 -13.89 -8.58
N VAL A 70 6.33 -12.61 -8.64
CA VAL A 70 5.46 -11.51 -8.21
C VAL A 70 5.30 -10.49 -9.36
N ALA A 71 4.21 -10.65 -10.10
CA ALA A 71 3.86 -9.79 -11.23
C ALA A 71 3.18 -8.48 -10.78
N ARG A 72 3.32 -7.44 -11.59
CA ARG A 72 2.68 -6.13 -11.39
C ARG A 72 1.23 -6.14 -11.88
N PRO A 73 0.37 -5.25 -11.37
CA PRO A 73 -1.02 -5.17 -11.80
C PRO A 73 -1.20 -4.99 -13.31
N THR A 74 -0.35 -4.16 -13.94
CA THR A 74 -0.38 -3.92 -15.38
C THR A 74 -0.06 -5.16 -16.23
N GLU A 75 0.65 -6.14 -15.66
CA GLU A 75 1.01 -7.39 -16.35
C GLU A 75 -0.10 -8.43 -16.27
N LEU A 76 -0.96 -8.34 -15.26
CA LEU A 76 -2.07 -9.27 -15.02
C LEU A 76 -3.45 -8.71 -15.40
N GLY A 77 -3.56 -7.39 -15.61
CA GLY A 77 -4.83 -6.69 -15.82
C GLY A 77 -5.64 -6.51 -14.53
N GLY A 78 -5.01 -6.65 -13.36
CA GLY A 78 -5.64 -6.55 -12.05
C GLY A 78 -4.68 -6.94 -10.92
N THR A 79 -5.17 -6.97 -9.67
CA THR A 79 -4.38 -7.41 -8.52
C THR A 79 -4.99 -8.67 -7.88
N THR A 80 -4.14 -9.52 -7.32
CA THR A 80 -4.54 -10.71 -6.54
C THR A 80 -4.54 -10.44 -5.03
N ALA A 81 -4.02 -9.30 -4.59
CA ALA A 81 -4.01 -8.86 -3.20
C ALA A 81 -4.20 -7.34 -3.11
N SER A 82 -4.86 -6.89 -2.05
CA SER A 82 -4.97 -5.47 -1.72
C SER A 82 -4.69 -5.27 -0.22
N PRO A 83 -3.84 -4.31 0.16
CA PRO A 83 -3.70 -3.94 1.55
C PRO A 83 -5.01 -3.32 2.05
N TYR A 84 -5.51 -3.82 3.18
CA TYR A 84 -6.55 -3.14 3.95
C TYR A 84 -5.90 -2.35 5.08
N ILE A 85 -6.10 -1.04 5.07
CA ILE A 85 -5.54 -0.12 6.06
C ILE A 85 -6.68 0.32 6.95
N ALA A 86 -6.67 -0.24 8.16
CA ALA A 86 -7.59 0.12 9.20
C ALA A 86 -7.17 1.47 9.80
N THR A 87 -7.90 2.55 9.48
CA THR A 87 -7.62 3.91 9.96
C THR A 87 -8.92 4.71 10.09
N ASP A 88 -8.83 5.89 10.68
CA ASP A 88 -9.91 6.87 10.77
C ASP A 88 -9.79 7.92 9.64
N ASP A 89 -10.73 8.86 9.59
CA ASP A 89 -10.81 10.00 8.64
C ASP A 89 -10.85 9.59 7.15
N ILE A 90 -11.70 8.61 6.84
CA ILE A 90 -11.83 7.97 5.53
C ILE A 90 -12.13 8.98 4.41
N ASP A 91 -13.02 9.93 4.62
CA ASP A 91 -13.34 10.97 3.62
C ASP A 91 -12.14 11.87 3.33
N ALA A 92 -11.46 12.35 4.36
CA ALA A 92 -10.30 13.23 4.21
C ALA A 92 -9.14 12.52 3.49
N ARG A 93 -8.95 11.22 3.78
CA ARG A 93 -7.94 10.39 3.10
C ARG A 93 -8.32 10.12 1.64
N CYS A 94 -9.59 9.87 1.36
CA CYS A 94 -10.07 9.71 -0.01
C CYS A 94 -9.82 10.98 -0.83
N GLU A 95 -10.15 12.15 -0.30
CA GLU A 95 -9.91 13.42 -0.99
C GLU A 95 -8.41 13.71 -1.19
N ARG A 96 -7.57 13.37 -0.21
CA ARG A 96 -6.11 13.44 -0.36
C ARG A 96 -5.60 12.53 -1.48
N ALA A 97 -6.07 11.28 -1.53
CA ALA A 97 -5.69 10.32 -2.56
C ALA A 97 -6.16 10.79 -3.94
N ARG A 98 -7.39 11.28 -4.05
CA ARG A 98 -7.96 11.85 -5.27
C ARG A 98 -7.15 13.04 -5.77
N ALA A 99 -6.80 13.98 -4.88
CA ALA A 99 -6.00 15.15 -5.21
C ALA A 99 -4.58 14.78 -5.70
N ALA A 100 -4.05 13.64 -5.24
CA ALA A 100 -2.78 13.10 -5.69
C ALA A 100 -2.87 12.24 -6.97
N GLY A 101 -4.06 12.13 -7.57
CA GLY A 101 -4.28 11.41 -8.84
C GLY A 101 -4.57 9.91 -8.69
N ALA A 102 -4.95 9.44 -7.50
CA ALA A 102 -5.49 8.09 -7.37
C ALA A 102 -6.84 7.98 -8.09
N GLU A 103 -7.10 6.84 -8.73
CA GLU A 103 -8.43 6.52 -9.23
C GLU A 103 -9.28 5.98 -8.07
N ILE A 104 -10.35 6.68 -7.71
CA ILE A 104 -11.28 6.23 -6.66
C ILE A 104 -12.22 5.19 -7.27
N CYS A 105 -12.01 3.92 -6.92
CA CYS A 105 -12.81 2.79 -7.39
C CYS A 105 -14.10 2.62 -6.58
N MET A 106 -14.10 3.06 -5.31
CA MET A 106 -15.27 3.12 -4.45
C MET A 106 -15.18 4.37 -3.58
N GLU A 107 -16.16 5.25 -3.71
CA GLU A 107 -16.30 6.45 -2.87
C GLU A 107 -16.51 6.07 -1.40
N PRO A 108 -16.19 6.97 -0.44
CA PRO A 108 -16.43 6.74 0.99
C PRO A 108 -17.87 6.32 1.26
N THR A 109 -18.05 5.05 1.63
CA THR A 109 -19.36 4.39 1.74
C THR A 109 -19.47 3.66 3.07
N ASP A 110 -20.58 3.86 3.77
CA ASP A 110 -20.91 3.12 4.99
C ASP A 110 -21.29 1.68 4.63
N GLN A 111 -20.68 0.74 5.33
CA GLN A 111 -20.76 -0.69 5.06
C GLN A 111 -21.70 -1.38 6.06
N PRO A 112 -22.33 -2.50 5.69
CA PRO A 112 -23.26 -3.23 6.57
C PRO A 112 -22.65 -3.70 7.90
N TYR A 113 -21.33 -3.86 7.95
CA TYR A 113 -20.56 -4.24 9.14
C TYR A 113 -20.09 -3.02 9.97
N GLY A 114 -20.67 -1.85 9.74
CA GLY A 114 -20.43 -0.64 10.55
C GLY A 114 -19.16 0.13 10.20
N SER A 115 -18.45 -0.26 9.15
CA SER A 115 -17.28 0.47 8.68
C SER A 115 -17.64 1.57 7.69
N ARG A 116 -16.85 2.63 7.64
CA ARG A 116 -16.80 3.54 6.50
C ARG A 116 -15.57 3.20 5.68
N ASP A 117 -15.72 2.92 4.40
CA ASP A 117 -14.63 2.42 3.55
C ASP A 117 -14.50 3.22 2.25
N PHE A 118 -13.28 3.34 1.73
CA PHE A 118 -13.03 3.74 0.33
C PHE A 118 -11.98 2.82 -0.30
N ILE A 119 -12.04 2.70 -1.62
CA ILE A 119 -11.08 1.92 -2.40
C ILE A 119 -10.49 2.81 -3.49
N CYS A 120 -9.18 2.82 -3.61
CA CYS A 120 -8.50 3.52 -4.68
C CYS A 120 -7.45 2.64 -5.37
N LYS A 121 -7.20 2.96 -6.63
CA LYS A 121 -6.11 2.40 -7.44
C LYS A 121 -5.01 3.44 -7.57
N ASP A 122 -3.78 3.03 -7.28
CA ASP A 122 -2.60 3.89 -7.44
C ASP A 122 -2.20 4.04 -8.93
N PRO A 123 -1.29 4.98 -9.26
CA PRO A 123 -0.87 5.23 -10.65
C PRO A 123 -0.29 4.02 -11.40
N GLU A 124 0.14 2.97 -10.68
CA GLU A 124 0.68 1.74 -11.28
C GLU A 124 -0.28 0.55 -11.17
N GLY A 125 -1.50 0.78 -10.69
CA GLY A 125 -2.60 -0.17 -10.73
C GLY A 125 -2.77 -1.01 -9.48
N HIS A 126 -2.03 -0.77 -8.38
CA HIS A 126 -2.29 -1.50 -7.13
C HIS A 126 -3.56 -0.98 -6.47
N ILE A 127 -4.33 -1.90 -5.89
CA ILE A 127 -5.56 -1.58 -5.16
C ILE A 127 -5.27 -1.42 -3.68
N TRP A 128 -5.74 -0.31 -3.13
CA TRP A 128 -5.64 0.03 -1.71
C TRP A 128 -7.04 0.17 -1.14
N CYS A 129 -7.28 -0.51 -0.03
CA CYS A 129 -8.53 -0.43 0.71
C CYS A 129 -8.28 0.28 2.04
N PHE A 130 -9.11 1.26 2.36
CA PHE A 130 -9.08 1.96 3.64
C PHE A 130 -10.43 1.83 4.31
N GLY A 131 -10.43 1.68 5.63
CA GLY A 131 -11.67 1.73 6.37
C GLY A 131 -11.51 1.74 7.87
N THR A 132 -12.63 1.94 8.56
CA THR A 132 -12.67 2.03 10.02
C THR A 132 -12.75 0.67 10.72
N TYR A 133 -13.04 -0.42 10.00
CA TYR A 133 -13.10 -1.77 10.57
C TYR A 133 -11.72 -2.22 11.09
N ARG A 134 -11.69 -2.81 12.28
CA ARG A 134 -10.48 -3.29 12.94
C ARG A 134 -10.57 -4.81 13.10
N PRO A 135 -9.88 -5.59 12.25
CA PRO A 135 -9.87 -7.04 12.38
C PRO A 135 -9.31 -7.48 13.74
N GLY A 136 -10.02 -8.36 14.44
CA GLY A 136 -9.59 -8.92 15.73
C GLY A 136 -10.21 -8.25 16.96
N ASP A 137 -10.86 -7.09 16.81
CA ASP A 137 -11.83 -6.64 17.81
C ASP A 137 -12.99 -7.64 17.84
N LYS A 138 -13.55 -7.91 19.03
CA LYS A 138 -14.66 -8.87 19.16
C LYS A 138 -15.75 -8.48 18.16
N PRO A 139 -16.26 -9.42 17.33
CA PRO A 139 -17.44 -9.14 16.55
C PRO A 139 -18.56 -8.71 17.51
N ALA A 140 -19.23 -7.61 17.16
CA ALA A 140 -20.39 -7.11 17.89
C ALA A 140 -21.45 -8.20 18.06
#